data_AF-A0A9D4TBA7-F1
#
_entry.id   AF-A0A9D4TBA7-F1
#
_cell.length_a   1.000
_cell.length_b   1.000
_cell.length_c   1.000
_cell.angle_alpha   90.00
_cell.angle_beta   90.00
_cell.angle_gamma   90.00
#
_symmetry.space_group_name_H-M   'P 1'
#
loop_
_entity.id
_entity.type
_entity.pdbx_description
1 polymer ?
#
loop_
_entity_poly.entity_id
_entity_poly.type
_entity_poly.pdbx_seq_one_letter_code
_entity_poly.pdbx_strand_id
1 'polypeptide(L)'
;MWSVALSSLRARLPKVRHAPTQAVKTSGDVRLPDYVKKTLNLGPKFATEPKKSAPELISIARRVARAAPNSDEDSLVNECVSVVSRKRPASNHQPVRRVQQFLRDNSLCLLPADKDGGFVVLTGVRHMGASAILCIEPPPMEGALDAVTHHTAHHSKVSAQVRAVGVQHVCHPVLGTKGDKV
;
A
#
# COMPACT_ATOMS: atom_id res chain seq x y z
N MET A 1 -18.10 -22.00 -4.09
CA MET A 1 -16.72 -22.47 -3.84
C MET A 1 -15.75 -21.32 -3.54
N TRP A 2 -15.77 -20.22 -4.31
CA TRP A 2 -14.89 -19.05 -4.10
C TRP A 2 -15.03 -18.34 -2.74
N SER A 3 -16.21 -18.33 -2.11
CA SER A 3 -16.40 -17.75 -0.78
C SER A 3 -15.51 -18.42 0.29
N VAL A 4 -15.31 -19.73 0.18
CA VAL A 4 -14.43 -20.51 1.05
C VAL A 4 -12.95 -20.21 0.74
N ALA A 5 -12.58 -20.18 -0.54
CA ALA A 5 -11.23 -19.85 -0.97
C ALA A 5 -10.81 -18.43 -0.56
N LEU A 6 -11.69 -17.44 -0.73
CA LEU A 6 -11.46 -16.05 -0.31
C LEU A 6 -11.34 -15.91 1.21
N SER A 7 -12.13 -16.67 1.98
CA SER A 7 -12.03 -16.66 3.43
C SER A 7 -10.68 -17.19 3.90
N SER A 8 -10.23 -18.30 3.31
CA SER A 8 -8.89 -18.87 3.57
C SER A 8 -7.77 -17.93 3.12
N LEU A 9 -7.91 -17.25 1.98
CA LEU A 9 -6.91 -16.30 1.49
C LEU A 9 -6.84 -15.05 2.38
N ARG A 10 -7.99 -14.50 2.81
CA ARG A 10 -8.06 -13.38 3.75
C ARG A 10 -7.47 -13.70 5.11
N ALA A 11 -7.63 -14.93 5.59
CA ALA A 11 -7.01 -15.38 6.83
C ALA A 11 -5.47 -15.45 6.73
N ARG A 12 -4.94 -15.64 5.51
CA ARG A 12 -3.50 -15.74 5.23
C ARG A 12 -2.86 -14.43 4.78
N LEU A 13 -3.65 -13.45 4.35
CA LEU A 13 -3.13 -12.12 4.10
C LEU A 13 -2.53 -11.57 5.40
N PRO A 14 -1.30 -11.04 5.38
CA PRO A 14 -0.76 -10.34 6.53
C PRO A 14 -1.80 -9.31 6.96
N LYS A 15 -2.33 -9.46 8.19
CA LYS A 15 -3.16 -8.41 8.77
C LYS A 15 -2.27 -7.19 8.77
N VAL A 16 -2.57 -6.22 7.91
CA VAL A 16 -1.86 -4.95 7.86
C VAL A 16 -2.08 -4.34 9.23
N ARG A 17 -1.13 -4.56 10.14
CA ARG A 17 -1.07 -3.83 11.38
C ARG A 17 -0.80 -2.42 10.93
N HIS A 18 -1.81 -1.56 11.06
CA HIS A 18 -1.57 -0.14 10.90
C HIS A 18 -0.40 0.17 11.82
N ALA A 19 0.74 0.55 11.23
CA ALA A 19 1.86 1.03 12.02
C ALA A 19 1.29 2.10 12.95
N PRO A 20 1.69 2.12 14.24
CA PRO A 20 1.20 3.12 15.16
C PRO A 20 1.37 4.47 14.48
N THR A 21 0.25 5.15 14.26
CA THR A 21 0.20 6.37 13.47
C THR A 21 1.22 7.34 14.05
N GLN A 22 2.34 7.56 13.35
CA GLN A 22 3.38 8.44 13.86
C GLN A 22 2.75 9.81 14.04
N ALA A 23 2.73 10.29 15.28
CA ALA A 23 2.13 11.57 15.61
C ALA A 23 2.84 12.67 14.82
N VAL A 24 2.08 13.47 14.07
CA VAL A 24 2.59 14.68 13.40
C VAL A 24 3.34 15.53 14.42
N LYS A 25 4.65 15.62 14.25
CA LYS A 25 5.51 16.51 15.03
C LYS A 25 5.52 17.88 14.38
N THR A 26 5.14 18.89 15.14
CA THR A 26 5.27 20.29 14.74
C THR A 26 6.58 20.83 15.28
N SER A 27 7.36 21.52 14.44
CA SER A 27 8.51 22.29 14.90
C SER A 27 8.04 23.66 15.36
N GLY A 28 8.40 24.06 16.59
CA GLY A 28 7.98 25.32 17.19
C GLY A 28 6.53 25.33 17.71
N ASP A 29 6.01 26.53 17.96
CA ASP A 29 4.74 26.76 18.66
C ASP A 29 3.51 26.75 17.72
N VAL A 30 3.56 25.92 16.67
CA VAL A 30 2.51 25.85 15.64
C VAL A 30 1.37 24.95 16.10
N ARG A 31 0.19 25.55 16.32
CA ARG A 31 -1.02 24.80 16.67
C ARG A 31 -1.78 24.37 15.41
N LEU A 32 -1.65 23.09 15.05
CA LEU A 32 -2.42 22.50 13.97
C LEU A 32 -3.82 22.06 14.45
N PRO A 33 -4.89 22.38 13.70
CA PRO A 33 -6.22 21.84 13.94
C PRO A 33 -6.24 20.30 13.81
N ASP A 34 -7.15 19.65 14.51
CA ASP A 34 -7.23 18.18 14.55
C ASP A 34 -7.49 17.55 13.18
N TYR A 35 -8.28 18.21 12.32
CA TYR A 35 -8.50 17.71 10.96
C TYR A 35 -7.22 17.73 10.11
N VAL A 36 -6.33 18.70 10.35
CA VAL A 36 -5.02 18.79 9.67
C VAL A 36 -4.11 17.69 10.19
N LYS A 37 -3.99 17.56 11.52
CA LYS A 37 -3.22 16.48 12.15
C LYS A 37 -3.67 15.11 11.67
N LYS A 38 -4.98 14.84 11.66
CA LYS A 38 -5.56 13.58 11.20
C LYS A 38 -5.22 13.27 9.74
N THR A 39 -5.22 14.29 8.88
CA THR A 39 -4.90 14.13 7.45
C THR A 39 -3.40 13.92 7.24
N LEU A 40 -2.55 14.69 7.92
CA LEU A 40 -1.09 14.56 7.82
C LEU A 40 -0.59 13.25 8.45
N ASN A 41 -1.26 12.75 9.49
CA ASN A 41 -1.02 11.45 10.11
C ASN A 41 -1.23 10.27 9.13
N LEU A 42 -1.95 10.46 8.02
CA LEU A 42 -2.03 9.45 6.96
C LEU A 42 -0.69 9.32 6.22
N GLY A 43 0.18 10.32 6.27
CA GLY A 43 1.43 10.37 5.52
C GLY A 43 1.25 10.74 4.05
N PRO A 44 2.36 11.03 3.33
CA PRO A 44 2.35 11.54 1.95
C PRO A 44 1.76 10.53 0.97
N LYS A 45 1.91 9.24 1.25
CA LYS A 45 1.42 8.16 0.41
C LYS A 45 -0.09 7.93 0.51
N PHE A 46 -0.69 8.26 1.66
CA PHE A 46 -2.12 8.01 1.91
C PHE A 46 -2.95 9.29 2.04
N ALA A 47 -2.32 10.47 2.02
CA ALA A 47 -3.02 11.75 1.92
C ALA A 47 -3.90 11.82 0.66
N THR A 48 -3.47 11.19 -0.43
CA THR A 48 -4.25 11.06 -1.66
C THR A 48 -4.52 9.59 -1.96
N GLU A 49 -5.68 9.10 -1.54
CA GLU A 49 -6.15 7.79 -2.01
C GLU A 49 -6.20 7.80 -3.55
N PRO A 50 -5.55 6.84 -4.24
CA PRO A 50 -5.58 6.79 -5.69
C PRO A 50 -7.02 6.55 -6.14
N LYS A 51 -7.63 7.61 -6.68
CA LYS A 51 -8.98 7.53 -7.23
C LYS A 51 -8.90 6.77 -8.55
N LYS A 52 -9.50 5.59 -8.57
CA LYS A 52 -9.82 4.87 -9.80
C LYS A 52 -11.27 5.08 -10.13
N SER A 53 -11.52 5.60 -11.33
CA SER A 53 -12.85 5.71 -11.91
C SER A 53 -13.48 4.31 -12.07
N ALA A 54 -14.81 4.24 -12.15
CA ALA A 54 -15.49 2.96 -12.38
C ALA A 54 -15.00 2.23 -13.64
N PRO A 55 -14.78 2.90 -14.79
CA PRO A 55 -14.18 2.25 -15.97
C PRO A 55 -12.77 1.71 -15.74
N GLU A 56 -11.93 2.43 -14.99
CA GLU A 56 -10.59 1.94 -14.64
C GLU A 56 -10.64 0.70 -13.75
N LEU A 57 -11.53 0.68 -12.76
CA LEU A 57 -11.72 -0.49 -11.90
C LEU A 57 -12.17 -1.72 -12.72
N ILE A 58 -13.09 -1.53 -13.66
CA ILE A 58 -13.54 -2.60 -14.57
C ILE A 58 -12.39 -3.07 -15.48
N SER A 59 -11.57 -2.15 -15.99
CA SER A 59 -10.39 -2.49 -16.80
C SER A 59 -9.37 -3.32 -16.02
N ILE A 60 -9.10 -2.96 -14.76
CA ILE A 60 -8.25 -3.74 -13.86
C ILE A 60 -8.86 -5.12 -13.61
N ALA A 61 -10.17 -5.20 -13.36
CA ALA A 61 -10.86 -6.46 -13.11
C ALA A 61 -10.77 -7.41 -14.31
N ARG A 62 -10.98 -6.90 -15.54
CA ARG A 62 -10.78 -7.68 -16.78
C ARG A 62 -9.35 -8.20 -16.89
N ARG A 63 -8.35 -7.39 -16.56
CA ARG A 63 -6.95 -7.80 -16.60
C ARG A 63 -6.63 -8.91 -15.61
N VAL A 64 -7.21 -8.84 -14.40
CA VAL A 64 -7.07 -9.89 -13.38
C VAL A 64 -7.83 -11.15 -13.79
N ALA A 65 -9.02 -11.01 -14.37
CA ALA A 65 -9.85 -12.14 -14.80
C ALA A 65 -9.16 -12.96 -15.91
N ARG A 66 -8.43 -12.32 -16.83
CA ARG A 66 -7.61 -13.01 -17.85
C ARG A 66 -6.48 -13.87 -17.28
N ALA A 67 -6.07 -13.63 -16.04
CA ALA A 67 -5.06 -14.45 -15.35
C ALA A 67 -5.69 -15.62 -14.58
N ALA A 68 -7.02 -15.69 -14.51
CA ALA A 68 -7.75 -16.79 -13.88
C ALA A 68 -7.92 -17.97 -14.87
N PRO A 69 -8.14 -19.20 -14.37
CA PRO A 69 -8.44 -20.35 -15.22
C PRO A 69 -9.68 -20.07 -16.10
N ASN A 70 -9.64 -20.52 -17.37
CA ASN A 70 -10.54 -20.13 -18.46
C ASN A 70 -12.06 -20.30 -18.20
N SER A 71 -12.49 -20.98 -17.14
CA SER A 71 -13.92 -21.18 -16.83
C SER A 71 -14.60 -19.98 -16.15
N ASP A 72 -13.83 -19.04 -15.57
CA ASP A 72 -14.38 -18.08 -14.61
C ASP A 72 -14.28 -16.61 -15.06
N GLU A 73 -13.67 -16.30 -16.22
CA GLU A 73 -13.37 -14.90 -16.64
C GLU A 73 -14.62 -14.01 -16.65
N ASP A 74 -15.68 -14.42 -17.36
CA ASP A 74 -16.91 -13.63 -17.49
C ASP A 74 -17.65 -13.49 -16.16
N SER A 75 -17.63 -14.53 -15.32
CA SER A 75 -18.25 -14.51 -14.00
C SER A 75 -17.57 -13.47 -13.10
N LEU A 76 -16.23 -13.45 -13.10
CA LEU A 76 -15.43 -12.50 -12.32
C LEU A 76 -15.64 -11.05 -12.77
N VAL A 77 -15.70 -10.81 -14.08
CA VAL A 77 -15.98 -9.47 -14.62
C VAL A 77 -17.39 -9.01 -14.24
N ASN A 78 -18.39 -9.88 -14.38
CA ASN A 78 -19.78 -9.55 -14.02
C ASN A 78 -19.95 -9.28 -12.52
N GLU A 79 -19.30 -10.05 -11.64
CA GLU A 79 -19.29 -9.79 -10.21
C GLU A 79 -18.64 -8.43 -9.90
N CYS A 80 -17.50 -8.13 -10.54
CA CYS A 80 -16.84 -6.84 -10.35
C CYS A 80 -17.72 -5.67 -10.81
N VAL A 81 -18.36 -5.77 -11.98
CA VAL A 81 -19.29 -4.74 -12.48
C VAL A 81 -20.45 -4.54 -11.50
N SER A 82 -21.01 -5.62 -10.93
CA SER A 82 -22.05 -5.56 -9.91
C SER A 82 -21.59 -4.87 -8.61
N VAL A 83 -20.34 -5.07 -8.19
CA VAL A 83 -19.78 -4.38 -7.01
C VAL A 83 -19.51 -2.90 -7.32
N VAL A 84 -18.94 -2.59 -8.48
CA VAL A 84 -18.60 -1.23 -8.91
C VAL A 84 -19.86 -0.38 -9.10
N SER A 85 -20.94 -0.95 -9.66
CA SER A 85 -22.21 -0.24 -9.87
C SER A 85 -22.92 0.09 -8.56
N ARG A 86 -22.77 -0.74 -7.53
CA ARG A 86 -23.31 -0.51 -6.18
C ARG A 86 -22.48 0.47 -5.36
N LYS A 87 -21.22 0.70 -5.73
CA LYS A 87 -20.33 1.60 -4.98
C LYS A 87 -20.75 3.05 -5.25
N ARG A 88 -21.29 3.72 -4.23
CA ARG A 88 -21.53 5.17 -4.30
C ARG A 88 -20.21 5.88 -4.58
N PRO A 89 -20.15 6.83 -5.52
CA PRO A 89 -18.96 7.64 -5.72
C PRO A 89 -18.60 8.27 -4.38
N ALA A 90 -17.35 8.09 -3.94
CA ALA A 90 -16.88 8.65 -2.68
C ALA A 90 -17.13 10.17 -2.71
N SER A 91 -17.83 10.68 -1.70
CA SER A 91 -18.10 12.12 -1.58
C SER A 91 -16.78 12.87 -1.69
N ASN A 92 -16.74 13.83 -2.61
CA ASN A 92 -15.51 14.31 -3.24
C ASN A 92 -14.68 15.25 -2.35
N HIS A 93 -14.83 15.17 -1.03
CA HIS A 93 -14.09 16.01 -0.10
C HIS A 93 -12.68 15.47 0.06
N GLN A 94 -11.77 15.89 -0.82
CA GLN A 94 -10.34 15.65 -0.59
C GLN A 94 -9.92 16.45 0.65
N PRO A 95 -9.57 15.79 1.77
CA PRO A 95 -9.16 16.49 2.98
C PRO A 95 -7.88 17.31 2.72
N VAL A 96 -7.06 16.86 1.77
CA VAL A 96 -5.80 17.52 1.38
C VAL A 96 -6.00 18.95 0.90
N ARG A 97 -7.05 19.27 0.14
CA ARG A 97 -7.26 20.65 -0.33
C ARG A 97 -7.51 21.61 0.82
N ARG A 98 -8.29 21.19 1.80
CA ARG A 98 -8.54 21.98 3.03
C ARG A 98 -7.27 22.15 3.84
N VAL A 99 -6.46 21.10 3.96
CA VAL A 99 -5.15 21.16 4.63
C VAL A 99 -4.19 22.11 3.90
N GLN A 100 -4.08 22.01 2.58
CA GLN A 100 -3.25 22.91 1.77
C GLN A 100 -3.67 24.36 1.92
N GLN A 101 -4.98 24.62 1.92
CA GLN A 101 -5.52 25.97 2.14
C GLN A 101 -5.14 26.48 3.54
N PHE A 102 -5.38 25.69 4.58
CA PHE A 102 -5.01 26.05 5.95
C PHE A 102 -3.52 26.36 6.10
N LEU A 103 -2.65 25.51 5.55
CA LEU A 103 -1.21 25.73 5.61
C LEU A 103 -0.83 27.03 4.89
N ARG A 104 -1.42 27.31 3.72
CA ARG A 104 -1.21 28.55 2.97
C ARG A 104 -1.65 29.78 3.76
N ASP A 105 -2.85 29.75 4.33
CA ASP A 105 -3.43 30.87 5.08
C ASP A 105 -2.60 31.22 6.32
N ASN A 106 -1.88 30.24 6.88
CA ASN A 106 -1.01 30.40 8.05
C ASN A 106 0.49 30.56 7.68
N SER A 107 0.81 30.76 6.40
CA SER A 107 2.21 30.87 5.92
C SER A 107 3.10 29.68 6.31
N LEU A 108 2.51 28.49 6.36
CA LEU A 108 3.16 27.22 6.64
C LEU A 108 3.53 26.50 5.33
N CYS A 109 4.72 25.93 5.29
CA CYS A 109 5.20 25.10 4.18
C CYS A 109 5.19 23.63 4.59
N LEU A 110 4.65 22.76 3.72
CA LEU A 110 4.68 21.31 3.90
C LEU A 110 5.82 20.72 3.07
N LEU A 111 6.78 20.08 3.72
CA LEU A 111 7.85 19.35 3.04
C LEU A 111 7.64 17.84 3.24
N PRO A 112 7.65 17.03 2.16
CA PRO A 112 7.65 15.58 2.29
C PRO A 112 8.98 15.12 2.91
N ALA A 113 8.92 14.29 3.95
CA ALA A 113 10.11 13.66 4.51
C ALA A 113 10.46 12.43 3.66
N ASP A 114 11.59 12.50 2.96
CA ASP A 114 11.99 11.56 1.91
C ASP A 114 12.19 10.12 2.40
N LYS A 115 12.55 9.92 3.68
CA LYS A 115 12.97 8.60 4.20
C LYS A 115 11.95 7.89 5.11
N ASP A 116 11.14 8.64 5.87
CA ASP A 116 10.26 8.04 6.89
C ASP A 116 8.77 8.14 6.57
N GLY A 117 8.39 8.71 5.41
CA GLY A 117 6.98 8.82 5.04
C GLY A 117 6.19 9.77 5.95
N GLY A 118 6.85 10.79 6.49
CA GLY A 118 6.25 11.87 7.27
C GLY A 118 6.07 13.17 6.47
N PHE A 119 5.47 14.16 7.12
CA PHE A 119 5.48 15.53 6.65
C PHE A 119 6.16 16.43 7.68
N VAL A 120 6.93 17.41 7.20
CA VAL A 120 7.47 18.49 8.03
C VAL A 120 6.70 19.76 7.71
N VAL A 121 6.20 20.43 8.76
CA VAL A 121 5.54 21.73 8.63
C VAL A 121 6.49 22.80 9.14
N LEU A 122 6.87 23.75 8.28
CA LEU A 122 7.77 24.85 8.60
C LEU A 122 7.04 26.20 8.52
N THR A 123 7.37 27.12 9.42
CA THR A 123 6.91 28.52 9.36
C THR A 123 7.83 29.33 8.44
N GLY A 124 7.25 30.03 7.45
CA GLY A 124 7.92 31.13 6.76
C GLY A 124 8.97 30.77 5.71
N VAL A 125 8.56 30.74 4.43
CA VAL A 125 9.46 30.70 3.27
C VAL A 125 9.74 32.12 2.77
N ARG A 126 10.17 33.03 3.67
CA ARG A 126 10.73 34.33 3.23
C ARG A 126 12.25 34.37 3.17
N HIS A 127 12.94 33.27 3.51
CA HIS A 127 14.38 33.17 3.34
C HIS A 127 14.74 31.82 2.73
N MET A 128 14.77 31.75 1.38
CA MET A 128 15.59 30.76 0.67
C MET A 128 17.07 31.09 0.86
N GLY A 129 17.52 30.96 2.10
CA GLY A 129 18.90 30.97 2.54
C GLY A 129 19.10 30.21 3.87
N ALA A 130 18.06 29.59 4.42
CA ALA A 130 18.07 29.06 5.78
C ALA A 130 18.32 27.54 5.83
N SER A 131 19.30 27.19 6.67
CA SER A 131 19.54 25.86 7.22
C SER A 131 18.25 25.20 7.68
N ALA A 132 17.87 24.10 7.03
CA ALA A 132 16.87 23.18 7.54
C ALA A 132 17.52 22.34 8.66
N ILE A 133 17.32 22.74 9.92
CA ILE A 133 17.72 21.91 11.06
C ILE A 133 16.65 20.82 11.21
N LEU A 134 16.98 19.63 10.76
CA LEU A 134 16.14 18.44 10.84
C LEU A 134 16.78 17.48 11.85
N CYS A 135 16.29 17.46 13.08
CA CYS A 135 16.61 16.40 14.04
C CYS A 135 15.39 15.48 14.15
N ILE A 136 15.37 14.43 13.34
CA ILE A 136 14.55 13.26 13.63
C ILE A 136 15.42 12.37 14.50
N GLU A 137 15.27 12.45 15.82
CA GLU A 137 15.75 11.35 16.65
C GLU A 137 14.86 10.14 16.36
N PRO A 138 15.44 9.00 15.92
CA PRO A 138 14.70 7.76 15.87
C PRO A 138 14.23 7.44 17.29
N PRO A 139 13.03 6.84 17.46
CA PRO A 139 12.63 6.36 18.77
C PRO A 139 13.73 5.41 19.30
N PRO A 140 14.10 5.50 20.59
CA PRO A 140 15.03 4.55 21.17
C PRO A 140 14.46 3.15 20.96
N MET A 141 15.14 2.37 20.13
CA MET A 141 14.81 0.98 19.84
C MET A 141 15.23 0.11 21.03
N GLU A 142 14.73 0.39 22.23
CA GLU A 142 14.85 -0.53 23.35
C GLU A 142 13.86 -1.68 23.13
N GLY A 143 14.34 -2.79 22.56
CA GLY A 143 13.62 -4.07 22.58
C GLY A 143 13.41 -4.82 21.26
N ALA A 144 13.99 -4.37 20.14
CA ALA A 144 13.80 -5.06 18.85
C ALA A 144 14.78 -6.23 18.58
N LEU A 145 15.74 -6.50 19.47
CA LEU A 145 16.81 -7.49 19.23
C LEU A 145 16.41 -8.95 19.52
N ASP A 146 15.31 -9.21 20.23
CA ASP A 146 14.95 -10.58 20.64
C ASP A 146 14.01 -11.31 19.66
N ALA A 147 13.41 -10.62 18.69
CA ALA A 147 12.43 -11.22 17.77
C ALA A 147 13.06 -11.83 16.51
N VAL A 148 14.28 -11.43 16.13
CA VAL A 148 14.91 -11.87 14.87
C VAL A 148 15.49 -13.29 14.98
N THR A 149 15.91 -13.72 16.17
CA THR A 149 16.50 -15.05 16.41
C THR A 149 15.47 -16.20 16.34
N HIS A 150 14.19 -15.93 16.58
CA HIS A 150 13.14 -16.97 16.48
C HIS A 150 12.60 -17.18 15.05
N HIS A 151 12.83 -16.26 14.11
CA HIS A 151 12.25 -16.36 12.77
C HIS A 151 13.11 -17.17 11.78
N THR A 152 14.44 -17.19 11.96
CA THR A 152 15.36 -17.99 11.14
C THR A 152 15.26 -19.50 11.42
N ALA A 153 14.82 -19.91 12.61
CA ALA A 153 14.66 -21.33 12.95
C ALA A 153 13.49 -22.01 12.20
N HIS A 154 12.43 -21.26 11.84
CA HIS A 154 11.24 -21.84 11.21
C HIS A 154 11.39 -22.07 9.69
N HIS A 155 12.25 -21.29 9.02
CA HIS A 155 12.51 -21.44 7.58
C HIS A 155 13.34 -22.69 7.24
N SER A 156 14.21 -23.14 8.17
CA SER A 156 15.01 -24.36 7.98
C SER A 156 14.14 -25.63 7.92
N LYS A 157 13.11 -25.73 8.78
CA LYS A 157 12.22 -26.91 8.81
C LYS A 157 11.34 -27.05 7.55
N VAL A 158 10.89 -25.94 6.96
CA VAL A 158 10.01 -25.99 5.77
C VAL A 158 10.78 -26.44 4.53
N SER A 159 12.05 -26.06 4.37
CA SER A 159 12.87 -26.52 3.24
C SER A 159 13.20 -28.02 3.28
N ALA A 160 13.29 -28.63 4.46
CA ALA A 160 13.51 -30.06 4.60
C ALA A 160 12.26 -30.88 4.20
N GLN A 161 11.06 -30.37 4.51
CA GLN A 161 9.82 -31.09 4.26
C GLN A 161 9.40 -31.07 2.78
N VAL A 162 9.77 -30.02 2.02
CA VAL A 162 9.51 -29.92 0.57
C VAL A 162 10.40 -30.89 -0.23
N ARG A 163 11.57 -31.32 0.28
CA ARG A 163 12.39 -32.35 -0.39
C ARG A 163 11.86 -33.78 -0.20
N ALA A 164 11.09 -34.04 0.85
CA ALA A 164 10.55 -35.37 1.13
C ALA A 164 9.28 -35.69 0.31
N VAL A 165 8.54 -34.65 -0.10
CA VAL A 165 7.38 -34.82 -0.97
C VAL A 165 7.89 -34.74 -2.41
N GLY A 166 8.23 -35.89 -2.99
CA GLY A 166 8.72 -36.01 -4.36
C GLY A 166 7.75 -35.41 -5.37
N VAL A 167 7.88 -34.12 -5.65
CA VAL A 167 7.22 -33.47 -6.78
C VAL A 167 8.02 -33.83 -8.02
N GLN A 168 7.59 -34.89 -8.70
CA GLN A 168 8.08 -35.20 -10.04
C GLN A 168 7.77 -34.01 -10.95
N HIS A 169 8.80 -33.31 -11.36
CA HIS A 169 8.72 -32.32 -12.42
C HIS A 169 8.24 -33.02 -13.69
N VAL A 170 7.00 -32.72 -14.11
CA VAL A 170 6.48 -33.16 -15.41
C VAL A 170 7.21 -32.36 -16.47
N CYS A 171 8.24 -32.94 -17.07
CA CYS A 171 8.86 -32.41 -18.28
C CYS A 171 7.84 -32.52 -19.42
N HIS A 172 7.25 -31.41 -19.83
CA HIS A 172 6.45 -31.36 -21.04
C HIS A 172 7.37 -31.54 -22.27
N PRO A 173 7.05 -32.45 -23.20
CA PRO A 173 7.79 -32.58 -24.45
C PRO A 173 7.56 -31.36 -25.33
N VAL A 174 8.65 -30.73 -25.76
CA VAL A 174 8.66 -29.65 -26.74
C VAL A 174 8.30 -30.24 -28.11
N LEU A 175 7.11 -29.93 -28.62
CA LEU A 175 6.70 -30.24 -29.98
C LEU A 175 7.51 -29.40 -30.95
N GLY A 176 8.49 -30.03 -31.59
CA GLY A 176 9.25 -29.43 -32.70
C GLY A 176 8.38 -29.27 -33.94
N THR A 177 8.28 -28.05 -34.45
CA THR A 177 7.68 -27.75 -35.75
C THR A 177 8.68 -28.15 -36.84
N LYS A 178 8.35 -29.19 -37.61
CA LYS A 178 9.03 -29.49 -38.88
C LYS A 178 8.66 -28.39 -39.87
N GLY A 179 9.69 -27.74 -40.42
CA GLY A 179 9.56 -26.87 -41.58
C GLY A 179 9.33 -27.71 -42.83
N ASP A 180 8.30 -27.37 -43.59
CA ASP A 180 8.17 -27.81 -44.97
C ASP A 180 8.99 -26.87 -45.87
N LYS A 181 9.89 -27.48 -46.63
CA LYS A 181 10.57 -26.89 -47.77
C LYS A 181 9.81 -27.26 -49.04
N VAL A 182 9.92 -26.33 -50.00
CA VAL A 182 9.64 -26.40 -51.44
C VAL A 182 8.25 -25.96 -51.85
#